data_AF-A0A7W1HML2-F1
#
_entry.id   AF-A0A7W1HML2-F1
#
_cell.length_a   1.000
_cell.length_b   1.000
_cell.length_c   1.000
_cell.angle_alpha   90.00
_cell.angle_beta   90.00
_cell.angle_gamma   90.00
#
_symmetry.space_group_name_H-M   'P 1'
#
loop_
_entity.id
_entity.type
_entity.pdbx_description
1 polymer ?
#
loop_
_entity_poly.entity_id
_entity_poly.type
_entity_poly.pdbx_seq_one_letter_code
_entity_poly.pdbx_strand_id
1 'polypeptide(L)' 'MKQRVGVLTSGGDCPGLNAVLRGVVLASEKLGWEVVGFKDGFEGLLPPGQYVILDRARTDGIMSLGGTIIG' A
#
# COMPACT_ATOMS: atom_id res chain seq x y z
N MET A 1 14.30 -16.65 2.16
CA MET A 1 13.49 -15.81 1.26
C MET A 1 12.80 -14.74 2.07
N LYS A 2 12.62 -13.53 1.53
CA LYS A 2 11.88 -12.45 2.19
C LYS A 2 10.38 -12.71 2.02
N GLN A 3 9.60 -12.71 3.11
CA GLN A 3 8.14 -12.83 3.02
C GLN A 3 7.56 -11.56 2.37
N ARG A 4 6.40 -11.71 1.72
CA ARG A 4 5.73 -10.63 0.99
C ARG A 4 4.27 -10.55 1.40
N VAL A 5 3.76 -9.32 1.52
CA VAL A 5 2.34 -9.03 1.74
C VAL A 5 1.82 -8.12 0.64
N GLY A 6 0.66 -8.48 0.08
CA GLY A 6 -0.08 -7.66 -0.87
C GLY A 6 -1.09 -6.77 -0.15
N VAL A 7 -1.22 -5.52 -0.57
CA VAL A 7 -2.23 -4.58 -0.05
C VAL A 7 -2.88 -3.84 -1.20
N LEU A 8 -4.19 -3.59 -1.10
CA LEU A 8 -4.96 -2.79 -2.04
C LEU A 8 -6.02 -2.00 -1.27
N THR A 9 -6.43 -0.87 -1.82
CA THR A 9 -7.56 -0.07 -1.34
C THR A 9 -8.70 -0.20 -2.34
N SER A 10 -9.88 -0.63 -1.89
CA SER A 10 -11.03 -0.84 -2.76
C SER A 10 -12.27 -0.19 -2.17
N GLY A 11 -13.09 0.42 -3.01
CA GLY A 11 -14.27 1.21 -2.60
C GLY A 11 -14.04 2.70 -2.80
N GLY A 12 -14.84 3.51 -2.10
CA GLY A 12 -14.68 4.97 -2.13
C GLY A 12 -13.51 5.44 -1.28
N ASP A 13 -12.84 6.50 -1.73
CA ASP A 13 -11.78 7.17 -0.97
C ASP A 13 -12.30 7.71 0.37
N CYS A 14 -11.54 7.44 1.43
CA CYS A 14 -11.83 8.00 2.76
C CYS A 14 -10.55 8.52 3.44
N PRO A 15 -10.68 9.56 4.30
CA PRO A 15 -9.57 10.01 5.12
C PRO A 15 -9.03 8.88 6.00
N GLY A 16 -7.71 8.66 5.97
CA GLY A 16 -7.02 7.70 6.82
C GLY A 16 -6.49 6.45 6.11
N LEU A 17 -6.87 6.18 4.85
CA LEU A 17 -6.33 5.03 4.09
C LEU A 17 -4.81 5.11 3.96
N ASN A 18 -4.27 6.29 3.67
CA ASN A 18 -2.83 6.52 3.65
C ASN A 18 -2.14 6.25 5.00
N ALA A 19 -2.81 6.54 6.12
CA ALA A 19 -2.27 6.24 7.45
C ALA A 19 -2.24 4.72 7.72
N VAL A 20 -3.28 3.99 7.30
CA VAL A 20 -3.32 2.52 7.35
C VAL A 20 -2.21 1.93 6.48
N LEU A 21 -2.04 2.43 5.26
CA LEU A 21 -1.02 1.98 4.31
C LEU A 21 0.39 2.13 4.89
N ARG A 22 0.70 3.29 5.48
CA ARG A 22 1.98 3.50 6.17
C ARG A 22 2.12 2.57 7.38
N GLY A 23 1.05 2.32 8.13
CA GLY A 23 1.02 1.35 9.22
C GLY A 23 1.44 -0.05 8.78
N VAL A 24 0.88 -0.55 7.66
CA VAL A 24 1.23 -1.85 7.07
C VAL A 24 2.71 -1.89 6.69
N VAL A 25 3.23 -0.83 6.05
CA VAL A 25 4.64 -0.73 5.67
C VAL A 25 5.57 -0.77 6.87
N LEU A 26 5.31 0.04 7.89
CA LEU A 26 6.16 0.10 9.09
C LEU A 26 6.12 -1.21 9.90
N ALA A 27 4.97 -1.88 9.96
CA ALA A 27 4.86 -3.20 10.58
C ALA A 27 5.61 -4.27 9.79
N SER A 28 5.44 -4.28 8.47
CA SER A 28 6.11 -5.22 7.57
C SER A 28 7.62 -5.05 7.58
N GLU A 29 8.13 -3.82 7.64
CA GLU A 29 9.55 -3.52 7.76
C GLU A 29 10.16 -4.14 9.03
N LYS A 30 9.47 -4.05 10.18
CA LYS A 30 9.90 -4.68 11.45
C LYS A 30 9.97 -6.20 11.37
N LEU A 31 9.12 -6.81 10.55
CA LEU A 31 9.10 -8.26 10.30
C LEU A 31 10.09 -8.67 9.20
N GLY A 32 10.76 -7.71 8.55
CA GLY A 32 11.63 -7.95 7.41
C GLY A 32 10.87 -8.38 6.15
N TRP A 33 9.60 -8.00 6.00
CA TRP A 33 8.75 -8.33 4.85
C TRP A 33 8.82 -7.24 3.77
N GLU A 34 8.38 -7.55 2.56
CA GLU A 34 8.19 -6.59 1.46
C GLU A 34 6.70 -6.36 1.21
N VAL A 35 6.31 -5.10 1.02
CA VAL A 35 4.92 -4.71 0.78
C VAL A 35 4.71 -4.41 -0.70
N VAL A 36 3.75 -5.10 -1.30
CA VAL A 36 3.30 -4.91 -2.68
C VAL A 36 1.94 -4.20 -2.64
N GLY A 37 1.90 -2.94 -3.07
CA GLY A 37 0.66 -2.17 -3.20
C GLY A 37 0.07 -2.32 -4.60
N PHE A 38 -1.11 -2.89 -4.74
CA PHE A 38 -1.84 -2.96 -6.01
C PHE A 38 -2.61 -1.69 -6.26
N LYS A 39 -2.60 -1.23 -7.51
CA LYS A 39 -3.25 0.02 -7.89
C LYS A 39 -4.74 -0.15 -8.14
N ASP A 40 -5.52 0.89 -7.87
CA ASP A 40 -6.94 0.98 -8.23
C ASP A 40 -7.76 -0.26 -7.74
N GLY A 41 -7.48 -0.67 -6.50
CA GLY A 41 -8.12 -1.80 -5.85
C GLY A 41 -7.88 -3.15 -6.55
N PHE A 42 -8.98 -3.83 -6.91
CA PHE A 42 -8.90 -5.13 -7.55
C PHE A 42 -8.41 -5.07 -9.00
N GLU A 43 -8.56 -3.93 -9.68
CA GLU A 43 -8.12 -3.79 -11.08
C GLU A 43 -6.61 -3.98 -11.21
N GLY A 44 -5.81 -3.41 -10.31
CA GLY A 44 -4.36 -3.62 -10.29
C GLY A 44 -3.94 -5.02 -9.87
N LEU A 45 -4.83 -5.82 -9.27
CA LEU A 45 -4.56 -7.23 -8.98
C LEU A 45 -4.81 -8.13 -10.20
N LEU A 46 -5.75 -7.75 -11.07
CA LEU A 46 -6.11 -8.50 -12.28
C LEU A 46 -5.01 -8.41 -13.35
N PRO A 47 -4.85 -9.44 -14.21
CA PRO A 47 -3.87 -9.42 -15.30
C PRO A 47 -4.06 -8.20 -16.23
N PRO A 48 -2.98 -7.48 -16.61
CA PRO A 48 -1.56 -7.86 -16.49
C PRO A 48 -0.92 -7.59 -15.10
N GLY A 49 -1.66 -7.03 -14.16
CA GLY A 49 -1.21 -6.63 -12.84
C GLY A 49 -0.55 -5.25 -12.85
N GLN A 50 -1.01 -4.36 -11.98
CA GLN A 50 -0.43 -3.05 -11.75
C GLN A 50 -0.18 -2.86 -10.25
N TYR A 51 1.09 -2.90 -9.88
CA TYR A 51 1.51 -2.79 -8.47
C TYR A 51 2.79 -2.01 -8.31
N VAL A 52 3.03 -1.52 -7.10
CA VAL A 52 4.23 -0.81 -6.68
C VAL A 52 4.78 -1.44 -5.40
N ILE A 53 6.11 -1.48 -5.27
CA ILE A 53 6.71 -1.77 -3.97
C ILE A 53 6.52 -0.55 -3.08
N LEU A 54 6.03 -0.77 -1.87
CA LEU A 54 5.88 0.26 -0.85
C LEU A 54 6.93 0.05 0.23
N ASP A 55 7.64 1.13 0.55
CA ASP A 55 8.66 1.17 1.59
C ASP A 55 8.47 2.43 2.45
N ARG A 56 9.31 2.55 3.48
CA ARG A 56 9.27 3.68 4.43
C ARG A 56 9.39 5.03 3.72
N ALA A 57 10.21 5.13 2.67
CA ALA A 57 10.46 6.36 1.94
C ALA A 57 9.25 6.72 1.06
N ARG A 58 8.67 5.76 0.34
CA ARG A 58 7.51 5.94 -0.53
C ARG A 58 6.22 6.24 0.24
N THR A 59 6.15 5.86 1.50
CA THR A 59 5.01 6.17 2.37
C THR A 59 5.28 7.36 3.30
N ASP A 60 6.35 8.13 3.08
CA ASP A 60 6.65 9.30 3.92
C ASP A 60 5.71 10.49 3.62
N GLY A 61 5.29 11.19 4.67
CA GLY A 61 4.39 12.35 4.56
C GLY A 61 2.92 12.04 4.18
N ILE A 62 2.60 10.84 3.70
CA ILE A 62 1.27 10.53 3.13
C ILE A 62 0.12 10.54 4.13
N MET A 63 0.41 10.44 5.43
CA MET A 63 -0.62 10.34 6.49
C MET A 63 -1.55 11.56 6.54
N SER A 64 -1.07 12.71 6.06
CA SER A 64 -1.84 13.97 5.99
C SER A 64 -2.66 14.11 4.70
N LEU A 65 -2.48 13.21 3.73
CA LEU A 65 -3.16 13.25 2.44
C LEU A 65 -4.49 12.50 2.53
N GLY A 66 -5.54 13.10 1.95
CA GLY A 66 -6.82 12.42 1.72
C GLY A 66 -6.71 11.30 0.68
N GLY A 67 -7.72 10.44 0.64
CA GLY A 67 -7.76 9.28 -0.27
C GLY A 67 -6.63 8.29 -0.02
N THR A 68 -6.13 7.70 -1.09
CA THR A 68 -5.08 6.67 -1.08
C THR A 68 -4.04 6.91 -2.18
N ILE A 69 -2.75 6.78 -1.86
CA ILE A 69 -1.67 6.97 -2.85
C ILE A 69 -1.55 5.86 -3.89
N ILE A 70 -2.31 4.76 -3.72
CA ILE A 70 -2.34 3.63 -4.66
C ILE A 70 -3.62 3.58 -5.49
N GLY A 71 -4.49 4.59 -5.43
CA GLY A 71 -5.77 4.58 -6.15
C GLY A 71 -6.90 3.92 -5.38
#